data_AF-A0A3D8L873-F1
#
_entry.id   AF-A0A3D8L873-F1
#
_cell.length_a   1.000
_cell.length_b   1.000
_cell.length_c   1.000
_cell.angle_alpha   90.00
_cell.angle_beta   90.00
_cell.angle_gamma   90.00
#
_symmetry.space_group_name_H-M   'P 1'
#
loop_
_entity.id
_entity.type
_entity.pdbx_description
1 polymer ?
#
loop_
_entity_poly.entity_id
_entity_poly.type
_entity_poly.pdbx_seq_one_letter_code
_entity_poly.pdbx_strand_id
1 'polypeptide(L)'
;MNQAELKPNERELIKLIRFFSKRGDQLVATGKLNEEHEQLTKACQNLETQLYRHAENRAAILDKRQRLERIIEDKAQCPKCHQADMLKKTGVATNEYGWKSNTYRCRRCNTTFTWNRPNNPWHMVEFLERYIQELEQQLQTEQPEEMQQHIEGAIPQLQDSLFRLRPVLQTSDEEVAALEQKEKEMGKLIHQFKNYLLIEKIKLDTYPDE
;
A
#
# COMPACT_ATOMS: atom_id res chain seq x y z
N MET A 1 6.05 -21.01 3.31
CA MET A 1 5.36 -19.84 3.91
C MET A 1 6.34 -18.69 3.86
N ASN A 2 6.03 -17.62 3.12
CA ASN A 2 6.82 -16.39 3.20
C ASN A 2 6.69 -15.87 4.63
N GLN A 3 7.79 -15.83 5.38
CA GLN A 3 7.80 -15.13 6.66
C GLN A 3 7.30 -13.71 6.41
N ALA A 4 6.25 -13.29 7.12
CA ALA A 4 5.79 -11.91 7.07
C ALA A 4 6.98 -10.98 7.32
N GLU A 5 7.15 -9.95 6.48
CA GLU A 5 8.26 -9.00 6.62
C GLU A 5 8.06 -8.15 7.87
N LEU A 6 8.62 -8.64 8.97
CA LEU A 6 8.69 -7.93 10.24
C LEU A 6 9.66 -6.75 10.10
N LYS A 7 9.33 -5.62 10.71
CA LYS A 7 10.22 -4.47 10.87
C LYS A 7 11.36 -4.77 11.87
N PRO A 8 12.47 -4.03 11.85
CA PRO A 8 13.61 -4.28 12.75
C PRO A 8 13.22 -4.34 14.23
N ASN A 9 12.39 -3.38 14.69
CA ASN A 9 11.88 -3.33 16.06
C ASN A 9 10.99 -4.54 16.42
N GLU A 10 10.12 -4.97 15.51
CA GLU A 10 9.28 -6.17 15.68
C GLU A 10 10.14 -7.44 15.78
N ARG A 11 11.18 -7.55 14.93
CA ARG A 11 12.15 -8.68 14.97
C ARG A 11 12.91 -8.73 16.29
N GLU A 12 13.36 -7.59 16.80
CA GLU A 12 14.04 -7.50 18.09
C GLU A 12 13.14 -7.93 19.24
N LEU A 13 11.89 -7.47 19.26
CA LEU A 13 10.93 -7.88 20.28
C LEU A 13 10.62 -9.38 20.21
N ILE A 14 10.47 -9.96 19.01
CA ILE A 14 10.27 -11.41 18.86
C ILE A 14 11.47 -12.21 19.38
N LYS A 15 12.70 -11.71 19.19
CA LYS A 15 13.89 -12.36 19.78
C LYS A 15 13.82 -12.38 21.31
N LEU A 16 13.37 -11.28 21.94
CA LEU A 16 13.19 -11.21 23.38
C LEU A 16 12.05 -12.13 23.85
N ILE A 17 10.90 -12.10 23.18
CA ILE A 17 9.78 -13.00 23.45
C ILE A 17 10.24 -14.46 23.44
N ARG A 18 10.96 -14.88 22.39
CA ARG A 18 11.46 -16.26 22.28
C ARG A 18 12.48 -16.64 23.36
N PHE A 19 13.26 -15.68 23.86
CA PHE A 19 14.13 -15.92 25.02
C PHE A 19 13.29 -16.27 26.25
N PHE A 20 12.25 -15.49 26.56
CA PHE A 20 11.37 -15.75 27.70
C PHE A 20 10.53 -17.02 27.52
N SER A 21 10.02 -17.31 26.32
CA SER A 21 9.27 -18.54 26.05
C SER A 21 10.13 -19.79 26.30
N LYS A 22 11.35 -19.83 25.77
CA LYS A 22 12.27 -20.96 26.00
C LYS A 22 12.60 -21.16 27.49
N ARG A 23 12.72 -20.06 28.24
CA ARG A 23 12.97 -20.12 29.68
C ARG A 23 11.72 -20.58 30.44
N GLY A 24 10.53 -20.14 30.04
CA GLY A 24 9.25 -20.65 30.54
C GLY A 24 9.17 -22.18 30.38
N ASP A 25 9.51 -22.70 29.19
CA ASP A 25 9.53 -24.15 28.94
C ASP A 25 10.52 -24.89 29.85
N GLN A 26 11.68 -24.29 30.15
CA GLN A 26 12.65 -24.85 31.10
C GLN A 26 12.13 -24.83 32.55
N LEU A 27 11.44 -23.76 32.95
CA LEU A 27 10.85 -23.64 34.30
C LEU A 27 9.69 -24.63 34.49
N VAL A 28 8.89 -24.88 33.44
CA VAL A 28 7.90 -25.96 33.41
C VAL A 28 8.58 -27.31 33.61
N ALA A 29 9.63 -27.60 32.82
CA ALA A 29 10.33 -28.89 32.88
C ALA A 29 11.01 -29.15 34.24
N THR A 30 11.42 -28.10 34.94
CA THR A 30 12.07 -28.19 36.26
C THR A 30 11.09 -28.08 37.43
N GLY A 31 9.79 -27.91 37.17
CA GLY A 31 8.76 -27.76 38.21
C GLY A 31 8.84 -26.47 39.03
N LYS A 32 9.60 -25.47 38.55
CA LYS A 32 9.82 -24.17 39.22
C LYS A 32 8.96 -23.04 38.63
N LEU A 33 7.92 -23.37 37.86
CA LEU A 33 7.05 -22.36 37.27
C LEU A 33 6.16 -21.73 38.35
N ASN A 34 6.31 -20.42 38.57
CA ASN A 34 5.38 -19.63 39.36
C ASN A 34 4.29 -19.00 38.46
N GLU A 35 3.23 -18.49 39.08
CA GLU A 35 2.08 -17.89 38.36
C GLU A 35 2.49 -16.68 37.52
N GLU A 36 3.48 -15.90 37.97
CA GLU A 36 4.01 -14.73 37.25
C GLU A 36 4.70 -15.14 35.94
N HIS A 37 5.50 -16.22 35.94
CA HIS A 37 6.16 -16.76 34.75
C HIS A 37 5.16 -17.33 33.75
N GLU A 38 4.07 -17.92 34.23
CA GLU A 38 2.99 -18.40 33.35
C GLU A 38 2.29 -17.23 32.65
N GLN A 39 1.93 -16.18 33.40
CA GLN A 39 1.34 -14.96 32.84
C GLN A 39 2.27 -14.28 31.83
N LEU A 40 3.55 -14.18 32.13
CA LEU A 40 4.56 -13.61 31.24
C LEU A 40 4.70 -14.41 29.94
N THR A 41 4.76 -15.75 30.05
CA THR A 41 4.90 -16.64 28.89
C THR A 41 3.68 -16.53 27.97
N LYS A 42 2.48 -16.51 28.55
CA LYS A 42 1.23 -16.35 27.80
C LYS A 42 1.13 -14.98 27.14
N ALA A 43 1.51 -13.91 27.83
CA ALA A 43 1.56 -12.56 27.27
C ALA A 43 2.54 -12.48 26.09
N CYS A 44 3.72 -13.10 26.21
CA CYS A 44 4.72 -13.19 25.15
C CYS A 44 4.19 -13.91 23.90
N GLN A 45 3.54 -15.07 24.06
CA GLN A 45 2.96 -15.83 22.94
C GLN A 45 1.83 -15.08 22.22
N ASN A 46 0.95 -14.43 23.00
CA ASN A 46 -0.11 -13.59 22.44
C ASN A 46 0.47 -12.43 21.63
N LEU A 47 1.51 -11.79 22.14
CA LEU A 47 2.17 -10.68 21.48
C LEU A 47 2.90 -11.11 20.21
N GLU A 48 3.61 -12.25 20.21
CA GLU A 48 4.23 -12.81 19.00
C GLU A 48 3.17 -13.06 17.91
N THR A 49 2.04 -13.66 18.29
CA THR A 49 0.92 -13.90 17.37
C THR A 49 0.35 -12.59 16.81
N GLN A 50 0.15 -11.57 17.65
CA GLN A 50 -0.33 -10.26 17.23
C GLN A 50 0.64 -9.57 16.26
N LEU A 51 1.95 -9.64 16.51
CA LEU A 51 2.98 -9.06 15.64
C LEU A 51 2.98 -9.72 14.26
N TYR A 52 2.92 -11.04 14.19
CA TYR A 52 2.85 -11.75 12.91
C TYR A 52 1.58 -11.40 12.14
N ARG A 53 0.41 -11.43 12.79
CA ARG A 53 -0.86 -11.05 12.16
C ARG A 53 -0.85 -9.60 11.67
N HIS A 54 -0.26 -8.69 12.44
CA HIS A 54 -0.12 -7.29 12.04
C HIS A 54 0.78 -7.14 10.81
N ALA A 55 1.92 -7.82 10.79
CA ALA A 55 2.84 -7.82 9.65
C ALA A 55 2.23 -8.42 8.38
N GLU A 56 1.45 -9.50 8.50
CA GLU A 56 0.70 -10.10 7.39
C GLU A 56 -0.36 -9.14 6.85
N ASN A 57 -1.14 -8.51 7.74
CA ASN A 57 -2.15 -7.53 7.34
C ASN A 57 -1.53 -6.32 6.63
N ARG A 58 -0.43 -5.78 7.17
CA ARG A 58 0.36 -4.73 6.52
C ARG A 58 0.76 -5.13 5.09
N ALA A 59 1.33 -6.32 4.92
CA ALA A 59 1.75 -6.79 3.61
C ALA A 59 0.58 -6.91 2.64
N ALA A 60 -0.57 -7.42 3.09
CA ALA A 60 -1.77 -7.55 2.27
C ALA A 60 -2.33 -6.19 1.82
N ILE A 61 -2.43 -5.20 2.72
CA ILE A 61 -2.92 -3.86 2.39
C ILE A 61 -1.99 -3.16 1.39
N LEU A 62 -0.68 -3.22 1.62
CA LEU A 62 0.30 -2.59 0.73
C LEU A 62 0.36 -3.27 -0.64
N ASP A 63 0.26 -4.60 -0.71
CA ASP A 63 0.17 -5.32 -1.98
C ASP A 63 -1.11 -4.95 -2.76
N LYS A 64 -2.26 -4.89 -2.08
CA LYS A 64 -3.51 -4.41 -2.68
C LYS A 64 -3.35 -2.99 -3.24
N ARG A 65 -2.75 -2.08 -2.48
CA ARG A 65 -2.46 -0.70 -2.92
C ARG A 65 -1.58 -0.68 -4.16
N GLN A 66 -0.49 -1.43 -4.15
CA GLN A 66 0.46 -1.50 -5.27
C GLN A 66 -0.17 -2.09 -6.54
N ARG A 67 -1.08 -3.06 -6.41
CA ARG A 67 -1.83 -3.59 -7.55
C ARG A 67 -2.74 -2.52 -8.17
N LEU A 68 -3.43 -1.74 -7.33
CA LEU A 68 -4.25 -0.63 -7.80
C LEU A 68 -3.42 0.43 -8.54
N GLU A 69 -2.24 0.80 -8.03
CA GLU A 69 -1.34 1.73 -8.73
C GLU A 69 -0.99 1.30 -10.17
N ARG A 70 -1.02 0.00 -10.45
CA ARG A 70 -0.68 -0.60 -11.75
C ARG A 70 -1.90 -0.99 -12.59
N ILE A 71 -3.12 -0.67 -12.15
CA ILE A 71 -4.34 -1.09 -12.85
C ILE A 71 -4.55 -0.35 -14.18
N ILE A 72 -3.94 0.83 -14.33
CA ILE A 72 -4.05 1.61 -15.56
C ILE A 72 -3.12 1.01 -16.61
N GLU A 73 -3.72 0.40 -17.62
CA GLU A 73 -3.02 -0.05 -18.83
C GLU A 73 -2.90 1.10 -19.84
N ASP A 74 -1.67 1.41 -20.24
CA ASP A 74 -1.41 2.41 -21.26
C ASP A 74 -1.68 1.84 -22.66
N LYS A 75 -2.77 2.28 -23.29
CA LYS A 75 -3.02 2.07 -24.72
C LYS A 75 -2.30 3.15 -25.57
N ALA A 76 -1.05 3.44 -25.24
CA ALA A 76 -0.29 4.47 -25.92
C ALA A 76 0.05 4.05 -27.37
N GLN A 77 -0.02 5.01 -28.29
CA GLN A 77 0.38 4.82 -29.69
C GLN A 77 1.35 5.93 -30.08
N CYS A 78 2.30 5.61 -30.97
CA CYS A 78 3.20 6.65 -31.49
C CYS A 78 2.38 7.70 -32.26
N PRO A 79 2.50 9.00 -31.96
CA PRO A 79 1.75 10.05 -32.65
C PRO A 79 2.15 10.21 -34.13
N LYS A 80 3.26 9.61 -34.57
CA LYS A 80 3.75 9.68 -35.95
C LYS A 80 3.43 8.46 -36.80
N CYS A 81 3.57 7.25 -36.24
CA CYS A 81 3.35 6.01 -36.98
C CYS A 81 2.19 5.16 -36.46
N HIS A 82 1.52 5.58 -35.38
CA HIS A 82 0.38 4.92 -34.74
C HIS A 82 0.62 3.47 -34.26
N GLN A 83 1.89 3.03 -34.30
CA GLN A 83 2.31 1.72 -33.82
C GLN A 83 2.54 1.75 -32.30
N ALA A 84 1.92 0.80 -31.59
CA ALA A 84 2.04 0.65 -30.13
C ALA A 84 3.21 -0.28 -29.73
N ASP A 85 3.44 -1.34 -30.51
CA ASP A 85 4.51 -2.34 -30.33
C ASP A 85 5.93 -1.74 -30.41
N MET A 86 6.07 -0.63 -31.15
CA MET A 86 7.33 0.08 -31.32
C MET A 86 7.66 1.04 -30.17
N LEU A 87 6.85 1.10 -29.11
CA LEU A 87 7.06 2.02 -27.99
C LEU A 87 7.92 1.40 -26.89
N LYS A 88 8.95 2.14 -26.45
CA LYS A 88 9.70 1.83 -25.23
C LYS A 88 9.39 2.91 -24.19
N LYS A 89 8.91 2.52 -23.01
CA LYS A 89 8.81 3.42 -21.86
C LYS A 89 10.21 3.89 -21.46
N THR A 90 10.40 5.21 -21.42
CA THR A 90 11.68 5.84 -21.08
C THR A 90 11.66 6.56 -19.75
N GLY A 91 10.48 6.92 -19.24
CA GLY A 91 10.35 7.62 -17.96
C GLY A 91 8.92 7.92 -17.57
N VAL A 92 8.79 8.77 -16.56
CA VAL A 92 7.52 9.33 -16.08
C VAL A 92 7.72 10.83 -15.99
N ALA A 93 6.78 11.60 -16.52
CA ALA A 93 6.75 13.05 -16.42
C ALA A 93 5.54 13.48 -15.58
N THR A 94 5.70 14.59 -14.86
CA THR A 94 4.62 15.22 -14.08
C THR A 94 4.14 16.45 -14.83
N ASN A 95 2.83 16.60 -15.02
CA ASN A 95 2.24 17.78 -15.66
C ASN A 95 1.97 18.92 -14.65
N GLU A 96 1.38 20.01 -15.13
CA GLU A 96 1.01 21.18 -14.32
C GLU A 96 -0.02 20.90 -13.22
N TYR A 97 -0.82 19.84 -13.36
CA TYR A 97 -1.80 19.37 -12.36
C TYR A 97 -1.20 18.39 -11.34
N GLY A 98 0.11 18.10 -11.44
CA GLY A 98 0.76 17.10 -10.60
C GLY A 98 0.55 15.66 -11.06
N TRP A 99 -0.13 15.44 -12.19
CA TRP A 99 -0.39 14.11 -12.72
C TRP A 99 0.86 13.52 -13.36
N LYS A 100 1.18 12.32 -12.89
CA LYS A 100 2.22 11.46 -13.46
C LYS A 100 1.70 10.72 -14.68
N SER A 101 2.39 10.86 -15.81
CA SER A 101 2.11 10.15 -17.06
C SER A 101 3.37 9.52 -17.62
N ASN A 102 3.22 8.44 -18.39
CA ASN A 102 4.36 7.72 -18.93
C ASN A 102 4.95 8.41 -20.17
N THR A 103 6.28 8.49 -20.23
CA THR A 103 7.03 8.99 -21.38
C THR A 103 7.55 7.81 -22.19
N TYR A 104 7.37 7.89 -23.51
CA TYR A 104 7.76 6.85 -24.46
C TYR A 104 8.69 7.38 -25.53
N ARG A 105 9.59 6.51 -26.00
CA ARG A 105 10.33 6.68 -27.25
C ARG A 105 9.86 5.63 -28.26
N CYS A 106 9.42 6.07 -29.42
CA CYS A 106 9.13 5.17 -30.54
C CYS A 106 10.44 4.74 -31.19
N ARG A 107 10.68 3.42 -31.28
CA ARG A 107 11.88 2.84 -31.89
C ARG A 107 11.92 3.04 -33.41
N ARG A 108 10.77 3.12 -34.06
CA ARG A 108 10.64 3.34 -35.51
C ARG A 108 10.83 4.80 -35.90
N CYS A 109 10.10 5.71 -35.25
CA CYS A 109 10.13 7.14 -35.58
C CYS A 109 11.21 7.93 -34.83
N ASN A 110 11.88 7.29 -33.87
CA ASN A 110 12.87 7.91 -32.98
C ASN A 110 12.35 9.15 -32.23
N THR A 111 11.04 9.29 -32.06
CA THR A 111 10.40 10.44 -31.40
C THR A 111 10.10 10.08 -29.95
N THR A 112 10.31 11.05 -29.06
CA THR A 112 9.94 10.96 -27.64
C THR A 112 8.69 11.78 -27.39
N PHE A 113 7.74 11.25 -26.63
CA PHE A 113 6.52 11.96 -26.23
C PHE A 113 6.04 11.47 -24.87
N THR A 114 5.33 12.33 -24.15
CA THR A 114 4.64 11.97 -22.92
C THR A 114 3.18 11.67 -23.25
N TRP A 115 2.68 10.54 -22.76
CA TRP A 115 1.28 10.20 -22.92
C TRP A 115 0.41 11.18 -22.13
N ASN A 116 -0.68 11.64 -22.73
CA ASN A 116 -1.54 12.65 -22.12
C ASN A 116 -2.38 12.11 -20.96
N ARG A 117 -2.57 10.79 -20.88
CA ARG A 117 -3.33 10.17 -19.78
C ARG A 117 -2.42 9.79 -18.61
N PRO A 118 -2.87 10.00 -17.36
CA PRO A 118 -2.11 9.59 -16.18
C PRO A 118 -1.86 8.08 -16.13
N ASN A 119 -0.80 7.69 -15.43
CA ASN A 119 -0.35 6.29 -15.35
C ASN A 119 -0.79 5.55 -14.08
N ASN A 120 -1.62 6.17 -13.25
CA ASN A 120 -2.14 5.59 -12.01
C ASN A 120 -3.59 6.03 -11.80
N PRO A 121 -4.40 5.26 -11.06
CA PRO A 121 -5.83 5.49 -11.01
C PRO A 121 -6.24 6.72 -10.20
N TRP A 122 -5.45 7.16 -9.21
CA TRP A 122 -5.76 8.39 -8.44
C TRP A 122 -5.74 9.61 -9.34
N HIS A 123 -4.66 9.81 -10.09
CA HIS A 123 -4.60 10.89 -11.06
C HIS A 123 -5.58 10.69 -12.22
N MET A 124 -5.88 9.44 -12.59
CA MET A 124 -6.87 9.15 -13.64
C MET A 124 -8.26 9.65 -13.26
N VAL A 125 -8.67 9.52 -11.99
CA VAL A 125 -9.95 10.07 -11.51
C VAL A 125 -10.01 11.58 -11.74
N GLU A 126 -9.01 12.31 -11.28
CA GLU A 126 -8.93 13.78 -11.46
C GLU A 126 -8.91 14.17 -12.94
N PHE A 127 -8.18 13.42 -13.77
CA PHE A 127 -8.13 13.61 -15.22
C PHE A 127 -9.52 13.42 -15.85
N LEU A 128 -10.23 12.35 -15.49
CA LEU A 128 -11.55 12.06 -16.04
C LEU A 128 -12.58 13.11 -15.63
N GLU A 129 -12.55 13.58 -14.39
CA GLU A 129 -13.45 14.64 -13.90
C GLU A 129 -13.26 15.93 -14.70
N ARG A 130 -12.00 16.33 -14.90
CA ARG A 130 -11.70 17.50 -15.72
C ARG A 130 -12.08 17.30 -17.18
N TYR A 131 -11.80 16.13 -17.74
CA TYR A 131 -12.12 15.83 -19.12
C TYR A 131 -13.64 15.85 -19.38
N ILE A 132 -14.45 15.37 -18.43
CA ILE A 132 -15.91 15.50 -18.50
C ILE A 132 -16.33 16.97 -18.49
N GLN A 133 -15.76 17.80 -17.62
CA GLN A 133 -16.07 19.24 -17.59
C GLN A 133 -15.73 19.93 -18.93
N GLU A 134 -14.60 19.57 -19.55
CA GLU A 134 -14.20 20.10 -20.86
C GLU A 134 -15.19 19.66 -21.96
N LEU A 135 -15.67 18.41 -21.92
CA LEU A 135 -16.70 17.90 -22.84
C LEU A 135 -18.05 18.59 -22.64
N GLU A 136 -18.47 18.80 -21.39
CA GLU A 136 -19.70 19.52 -21.05
C GLU A 136 -19.64 20.99 -21.52
N GLN A 137 -18.48 21.63 -21.42
CA GLN A 137 -18.27 22.99 -21.95
C GLN A 137 -18.33 23.01 -23.49
N GLN A 138 -17.79 22.00 -24.17
CA GLN A 138 -17.88 21.90 -25.62
C GLN A 138 -19.33 21.79 -26.11
N LEU A 139 -20.20 21.11 -25.37
CA LEU A 139 -21.63 21.04 -25.69
C LEU A 139 -22.34 22.40 -25.60
N GLN A 140 -21.80 23.36 -24.84
CA GLN A 140 -22.36 24.72 -24.75
C GLN A 140 -21.97 25.62 -25.93
N THR A 141 -21.04 25.16 -26.78
CA THR A 141 -20.58 25.87 -27.97
C THR A 141 -21.17 25.25 -29.24
N GLU A 142 -21.27 26.01 -30.31
CA GLU A 142 -21.74 25.49 -31.60
C GLU A 142 -20.70 24.49 -32.15
N GLN A 143 -21.08 23.23 -32.23
CA GLN A 143 -20.24 22.12 -32.69
C GLN A 143 -20.95 21.38 -33.83
N PRO A 144 -20.21 20.69 -34.72
CA PRO A 144 -20.82 19.79 -35.70
C PRO A 144 -21.69 18.73 -35.02
N GLU A 145 -22.83 18.38 -35.63
CA GLU A 145 -23.82 17.46 -35.05
C GLU A 145 -23.23 16.08 -34.72
N GLU A 146 -22.34 15.55 -35.57
CA GLU A 146 -21.62 14.30 -35.32
C GLU A 146 -20.73 14.36 -34.06
N MET A 147 -20.14 15.53 -33.79
CA MET A 147 -19.28 15.74 -32.63
C MET A 147 -20.12 15.85 -31.35
N GLN A 148 -21.27 16.52 -31.42
CA GLN A 148 -22.24 16.56 -30.31
C GLN A 148 -22.69 15.16 -29.91
N GLN A 149 -23.12 14.33 -30.87
CA GLN A 149 -23.55 12.96 -30.60
C GLN A 149 -22.45 12.11 -29.96
N HIS A 150 -21.19 12.28 -30.43
CA HIS A 150 -20.06 11.60 -29.82
C HIS A 150 -19.82 12.06 -28.38
N ILE A 151 -19.87 13.36 -28.10
CA ILE A 151 -19.68 13.90 -26.75
C ILE A 151 -20.79 13.42 -25.80
N GLU A 152 -22.05 13.49 -26.24
CA GLU A 152 -23.22 13.03 -25.47
C GLU A 152 -23.16 11.53 -25.15
N GLY A 153 -22.60 10.71 -26.06
CA GLY A 153 -22.37 9.29 -25.80
C GLY A 153 -21.17 9.02 -24.88
N ALA A 154 -20.15 9.86 -24.93
CA ALA A 154 -18.91 9.67 -24.16
C ALA A 154 -19.08 10.04 -22.67
N ILE A 155 -19.75 11.15 -22.36
CA ILE A 155 -19.89 11.64 -20.97
C ILE A 155 -20.46 10.56 -20.03
N PRO A 156 -21.59 9.87 -20.33
CA PRO A 156 -22.14 8.84 -19.44
C PRO A 156 -21.19 7.67 -19.20
N GLN A 157 -20.40 7.27 -20.21
CA GLN A 157 -19.43 6.18 -20.08
C GLN A 157 -18.27 6.56 -19.15
N LEU A 158 -17.81 7.81 -19.23
CA LEU A 158 -16.76 8.33 -18.34
C LEU A 158 -17.28 8.49 -16.91
N GLN A 159 -18.52 8.95 -16.74
CA GLN A 159 -19.19 9.04 -15.44
C GLN A 159 -19.39 7.67 -14.79
N ASP A 160 -19.82 6.64 -15.54
CA ASP A 160 -19.91 5.26 -15.03
C ASP A 160 -18.54 4.72 -14.62
N SER A 161 -17.49 4.99 -15.42
CA SER A 161 -16.12 4.60 -15.08
C SER A 161 -15.66 5.25 -13.76
N LEU A 162 -15.94 6.54 -13.56
CA LEU A 162 -15.65 7.25 -12.32
C LEU A 162 -16.43 6.70 -11.13
N PHE A 163 -17.73 6.44 -11.32
CA PHE A 163 -18.60 5.89 -10.28
C PHE A 163 -18.09 4.55 -9.76
N ARG A 164 -17.51 3.71 -10.63
CA ARG A 164 -16.90 2.43 -10.25
C ARG A 164 -15.52 2.60 -9.62
N LEU A 165 -14.69 3.52 -10.12
CA LEU A 165 -13.30 3.66 -9.71
C LEU A 165 -13.16 4.35 -8.34
N ARG A 166 -13.92 5.43 -8.10
CA ARG A 166 -13.81 6.23 -6.86
C ARG A 166 -13.95 5.41 -5.58
N PRO A 167 -15.01 4.59 -5.40
CA PRO A 167 -15.19 3.82 -4.17
C PRO A 167 -14.02 2.87 -3.90
N VAL A 168 -13.47 2.24 -4.94
CA VAL A 168 -12.35 1.31 -4.81
C VAL A 168 -11.09 2.02 -4.32
N LEU A 169 -10.79 3.21 -4.86
CA LEU A 169 -9.64 4.00 -4.43
C LEU A 169 -9.84 4.54 -3.01
N GLN A 170 -11.04 5.04 -2.70
CA GLN A 170 -11.37 5.55 -1.37
C GLN A 170 -11.24 4.46 -0.31
N THR A 171 -11.78 3.26 -0.54
CA THR A 171 -11.59 2.13 0.39
C THR A 171 -10.11 1.80 0.58
N SER A 172 -9.30 1.88 -0.49
CA SER A 172 -7.85 1.67 -0.36
C SER A 172 -7.17 2.77 0.45
N ASP A 173 -7.57 4.04 0.30
CA ASP A 173 -7.06 5.16 1.09
C ASP A 173 -7.41 4.99 2.58
N GLU A 174 -8.65 4.60 2.87
CA GLU A 174 -9.12 4.31 4.23
C GLU A 174 -8.37 3.15 4.89
N GLU A 175 -8.12 2.06 4.14
CA GLU A 175 -7.34 0.91 4.62
C GLU A 175 -5.89 1.30 4.97
N VAL A 176 -5.24 2.11 4.12
CA VAL A 176 -3.88 2.60 4.36
C VAL A 176 -3.85 3.55 5.56
N ALA A 177 -4.79 4.48 5.67
CA ALA A 177 -4.88 5.39 6.83
C ALA A 177 -5.11 4.62 8.14
N ALA A 178 -5.99 3.61 8.13
CA ALA A 178 -6.23 2.75 9.29
C ALA A 178 -4.98 1.92 9.65
N LEU A 179 -4.22 1.45 8.66
CA LEU A 179 -2.95 0.76 8.87
C LEU A 179 -1.92 1.69 9.52
N GLU A 180 -1.76 2.92 9.04
CA GLU A 180 -0.83 3.91 9.61
C GLU A 180 -1.15 4.23 11.08
N GLN A 181 -2.44 4.33 11.43
CA GLN A 181 -2.86 4.54 12.80
C GLN A 181 -2.50 3.32 13.69
N LYS A 182 -2.81 2.11 13.21
CA LYS A 182 -2.44 0.87 13.92
C LYS A 182 -0.93 0.72 14.07
N GLU A 183 -0.14 1.13 13.08
CA GLU A 183 1.32 1.13 13.13
C GLU A 183 1.88 2.02 14.24
N LYS A 184 1.28 3.20 14.44
CA LYS A 184 1.67 4.09 15.56
C LYS A 184 1.36 3.47 16.91
N GLU A 185 0.21 2.82 17.04
CA GLU A 185 -0.21 2.13 18.27
C GLU A 185 0.69 0.92 18.56
N MET A 186 0.94 0.08 17.54
CA MET A 186 1.87 -1.04 17.64
C MET A 186 3.29 -0.58 17.98
N GLY A 187 3.76 0.54 17.42
CA GLY A 187 5.05 1.11 17.76
C GLY A 187 5.19 1.45 19.25
N LYS A 188 4.15 2.05 19.85
CA LYS A 188 4.11 2.34 21.30
C LYS A 188 4.10 1.05 22.12
N LEU A 189 3.27 0.07 21.73
CA LEU A 189 3.16 -1.20 22.42
C LEU A 189 4.48 -1.98 22.37
N ILE A 190 5.12 -2.05 21.20
CA ILE A 190 6.42 -2.69 21.01
C ILE A 190 7.47 -2.05 21.91
N HIS A 191 7.51 -0.71 21.99
CA HIS A 191 8.46 0.00 22.83
C HIS A 191 8.25 -0.33 24.32
N GLN A 192 7.01 -0.25 24.80
CA GLN A 192 6.65 -0.55 26.20
C GLN A 192 7.00 -2.00 26.57
N PHE A 193 6.59 -2.97 25.75
CA PHE A 193 6.87 -4.38 26.00
C PHE A 193 8.36 -4.71 25.91
N LYS A 194 9.09 -4.13 24.95
CA LYS A 194 10.53 -4.31 24.85
C LYS A 194 11.24 -3.84 26.12
N ASN A 195 10.89 -2.66 26.63
CA ASN A 195 11.48 -2.14 27.87
C ASN A 195 11.15 -3.05 29.06
N TYR A 196 9.90 -3.47 29.18
CA TYR A 196 9.48 -4.40 30.24
C TYR A 196 10.26 -5.72 30.19
N LEU A 197 10.35 -6.37 29.02
CA LEU A 197 11.10 -7.62 28.85
C LEU A 197 12.61 -7.44 29.09
N LEU A 198 13.18 -6.29 28.76
CA LEU A 198 14.58 -6.00 29.08
C LEU A 198 14.80 -5.87 30.59
N ILE A 199 13.88 -5.20 31.31
CA ILE A 199 13.94 -5.10 32.77
C ILE A 199 13.83 -6.49 33.40
N GLU A 200 12.87 -7.30 32.98
CA GLU A 200 12.71 -8.67 33.48
C GLU A 200 13.94 -9.53 33.18
N LYS A 201 14.57 -9.32 32.03
CA LYS A 201 15.81 -10.04 31.69
C LYS A 201 16.95 -9.63 32.62
N ILE A 202 17.10 -8.33 32.89
CA ILE A 202 18.12 -7.84 33.83
C ILE A 202 17.87 -8.40 35.23
N LYS A 203 16.63 -8.39 35.73
CA LYS A 203 16.32 -8.98 37.05
C LYS A 203 16.79 -10.43 37.14
N LEU A 204 16.50 -11.23 36.10
CA LEU A 204 16.92 -12.63 36.02
C LEU A 204 18.44 -12.81 35.92
N ASP A 205 19.14 -11.92 35.21
CA ASP A 205 20.60 -11.97 35.05
C ASP A 205 21.34 -11.48 36.31
N THR A 206 20.71 -10.62 37.13
CA THR A 206 21.34 -9.98 38.32
C THR A 206 20.99 -10.68 39.63
N TYR A 207 19.83 -11.33 39.72
CA TYR A 207 19.37 -12.11 40.86
C TYR A 207 19.15 -13.56 40.40
N PRO A 208 20.20 -14.40 40.34
CA PRO A 208 20.00 -15.82 40.11
C PRO A 208 19.22 -16.37 41.30
N ASP A 209 18.02 -16.90 41.02
CA ASP A 209 17.13 -17.50 42.02
C ASP A 209 17.91 -18.42 42.98
N GLU A 210 17.94 -18.07 44.28
CA GLU A 210 18.36 -18.97 45.37
C GLU A 210 17.42 -20.19 45.47
#